data_AF-A0A7J7SJM7-F1
#
_entry.id   AF-A0A7J7SJM7-F1
#
_cell.length_a   1.000
_cell.length_b   1.000
_cell.length_c   1.000
_cell.angle_alpha   90.00
_cell.angle_beta   90.00
_cell.angle_gamma   90.00
#
_symmetry.space_group_name_H-M   'P 1'
#
loop_
_entity.id
_entity.type
_entity.pdbx_description
1 polymer ?
#
loop_
_entity_poly.entity_id
_entity_poly.type
_entity_poly.pdbx_seq_one_letter_code
_entity_poly.pdbx_strand_id
1 'polypeptide(L)'
;MAAVEHVVADAGAFLRDAALQDIGKNIYTIRDVVSEIRDKATRRRLAVLPYELRFKEPFPEYVRLVTEFSKKTGDYPSLSATDIQVLALTYQLEAEFVGVSHLKQEPEKVKVSSSIQHPETPLHISGFHLPSKVIP
;
A
#
# COMPACT_ATOMS: atom_id res chain seq x y z
N MET A 1 10.81 -11.75 12.26
CA MET A 1 10.69 -11.68 10.78
C MET A 1 12.01 -11.17 10.24
N ALA A 2 12.53 -11.74 9.17
CA ALA A 2 13.73 -11.17 8.53
C ALA A 2 13.35 -9.82 7.91
N ALA A 3 14.20 -8.81 8.10
CA ALA A 3 14.00 -7.49 7.49
C ALA A 3 14.05 -7.61 5.96
N VAL A 4 13.17 -6.90 5.27
CA VAL A 4 13.17 -6.83 3.80
C VAL A 4 14.23 -5.84 3.31
N GLU A 5 14.73 -6.04 2.09
CA GLU A 5 15.81 -5.21 1.58
C GLU A 5 15.31 -3.80 1.20
N HIS A 6 14.14 -3.69 0.59
CA HIS A 6 13.56 -2.43 0.11
C HIS A 6 12.12 -2.25 0.61
N VAL A 7 11.80 -1.06 1.10
CA VAL A 7 10.46 -0.67 1.57
C VAL A 7 10.08 0.65 0.91
N VAL A 8 8.89 0.71 0.32
CA VAL A 8 8.28 1.97 -0.09
C VAL A 8 7.27 2.40 0.96
N ALA A 9 7.44 3.60 1.50
CA ALA A 9 6.59 4.17 2.54
C ALA A 9 5.57 5.15 1.94
N ASP A 10 4.29 4.90 2.24
CA ASP A 10 3.16 5.77 1.94
C ASP A 10 2.89 6.77 3.08
N ALA A 11 1.86 7.60 2.94
CA ALA A 11 1.47 8.52 4.01
C ALA A 11 1.04 7.77 5.29
N GLY A 12 0.39 6.62 5.16
CA GLY A 12 -0.07 5.80 6.27
C GLY A 12 1.06 5.35 7.19
N ALA A 13 2.21 4.97 6.64
CA ALA A 13 3.40 4.60 7.40
C ALA A 13 3.85 5.72 8.36
N PHE A 14 3.86 6.97 7.89
CA PHE A 14 4.28 8.12 8.70
C PHE A 14 3.21 8.56 9.71
N LEU A 15 1.95 8.54 9.31
CA LEU A 15 0.82 8.91 10.16
C LEU A 15 0.69 7.98 11.38
N ARG A 16 1.02 6.70 11.21
CA ARG A 16 0.98 5.68 12.28
C ARG A 16 2.28 5.56 13.06
N ASP A 17 3.30 6.36 12.74
CA ASP A 17 4.62 6.31 13.36
C ASP A 17 5.26 4.91 13.30
N ALA A 18 5.19 4.29 12.12
CA ALA A 18 5.74 2.95 11.92
C ALA A 18 7.28 2.95 12.05
N ALA A 19 7.82 1.99 12.79
CA ALA A 19 9.26 1.77 12.92
C ALA A 19 9.83 1.11 11.64
N LEU A 20 9.92 1.88 10.56
CA LEU A 20 10.33 1.38 9.24
C LEU A 20 11.74 0.77 9.24
N GLN A 21 12.63 1.25 10.13
CA GLN A 21 13.98 0.71 10.31
C GLN A 21 14.02 -0.75 10.78
N ASP A 22 12.96 -1.21 11.46
CA ASP A 22 12.84 -2.60 11.91
C ASP A 22 12.27 -3.50 10.82
N ILE A 23 11.66 -2.90 9.78
CA ILE A 23 11.00 -3.60 8.68
C ILE A 23 11.96 -3.78 7.51
N GLY A 24 12.71 -2.74 7.13
CA GLY A 24 13.61 -2.83 6.00
C GLY A 24 14.82 -1.93 6.04
N LYS A 25 15.82 -2.31 5.25
CA LYS A 25 17.13 -1.64 5.23
C LYS A 25 17.12 -0.36 4.40
N ASN A 26 16.46 -0.39 3.24
CA ASN A 26 16.39 0.74 2.33
C ASN A 26 14.95 1.25 2.28
N ILE A 27 14.73 2.46 2.80
CA ILE A 27 13.40 3.06 2.92
C ILE A 27 13.26 4.16 1.87
N TYR A 28 12.27 4.01 1.01
CA TYR A 28 11.99 4.91 -0.10
C TYR A 28 10.63 5.59 0.08
N THR A 29 10.51 6.80 -0.46
CA THR A 29 9.22 7.47 -0.65
C THR A 29 9.32 8.46 -1.81
N ILE A 30 8.20 9.06 -2.19
CA ILE A 30 8.14 10.16 -3.16
C ILE A 30 7.98 11.50 -2.42
N ARG A 31 8.36 12.61 -3.05
CA ARG A 31 8.26 13.92 -2.38
C ARG A 31 6.82 14.34 -2.12
N ASP A 32 5.90 13.93 -2.99
CA ASP A 32 4.49 14.28 -2.90
C ASP A 32 3.82 13.71 -1.65
N VAL A 33 4.16 12.48 -1.24
CA VAL A 33 3.66 11.85 0.00
C VAL A 33 3.98 12.72 1.21
N VAL A 34 5.23 13.15 1.35
CA VAL A 34 5.66 13.98 2.49
C VAL A 34 5.02 15.37 2.44
N SER A 35 4.86 15.92 1.23
CA SER A 35 4.26 17.24 1.02
C SER A 35 2.76 17.27 1.33
N GLU A 36 2.07 16.15 1.10
CA GLU A 36 0.64 15.98 1.37
C GLU A 36 0.33 15.92 2.87
N ILE A 37 1.25 15.42 3.70
CA ILE A 37 1.07 15.31 5.15
C ILE A 37 0.91 16.70 5.76
N ARG A 38 -0.26 16.97 6.38
CA ARG A 38 -0.57 18.25 7.05
C ARG A 38 -0.43 18.20 8.57
N ASP A 39 -0.39 17.01 9.15
CA ASP A 39 -0.33 16.84 10.60
C ASP A 39 1.00 17.36 11.18
N LYS A 40 0.89 18.22 12.20
CA LYS A 40 2.04 18.91 12.81
C LYS A 40 2.96 17.96 13.57
N ALA A 41 2.39 16.96 14.25
CA ALA A 41 3.18 15.99 15.00
C ALA A 41 4.00 15.11 14.04
N THR A 42 3.37 14.64 12.97
CA THR A 42 4.00 13.82 11.93
C THR A 42 5.10 14.59 11.20
N ARG A 43 4.88 15.86 10.82
CA ARG A 43 5.92 16.72 10.22
C ARG A 43 7.14 16.90 11.13
N ARG A 44 6.94 17.04 12.44
CA ARG A 44 8.04 17.14 13.40
C ARG A 44 8.85 15.85 13.47
N ARG A 45 8.20 14.70 13.47
CA ARG A 45 8.89 13.39 13.46
C ARG A 45 9.67 13.16 12.17
N LEU A 46 9.09 13.51 11.01
CA LEU A 46 9.75 13.42 9.71
C LEU A 46 11.03 14.26 9.62
N ALA A 47 11.15 15.34 10.40
CA ALA A 47 12.36 16.15 10.45
C ALA A 47 13.53 15.49 11.21
N VAL A 48 13.26 14.45 12.01
CA VAL A 48 14.25 13.79 12.87
C VAL A 48 14.10 12.26 12.84
N LEU A 49 14.08 11.69 11.62
CA LEU A 49 13.97 10.24 11.47
C LEU A 49 15.25 9.52 11.94
N PRO A 50 15.12 8.37 12.62
CA PRO A 50 16.26 7.56 13.05
C PRO A 50 16.88 6.73 11.91
N TYR A 51 16.45 6.96 10.66
CA TYR A 51 16.89 6.26 9.46
C TYR A 51 16.95 7.20 8.26
N GLU A 52 17.69 6.80 7.24
CA GLU A 52 17.75 7.51 5.97
C GLU A 52 16.47 7.29 5.17
N LEU A 53 15.74 8.37 4.88
CA LEU A 53 14.59 8.34 3.98
C LEU A 53 15.01 8.77 2.57
N ARG A 54 14.93 7.85 1.61
CA ARG A 54 15.35 8.07 0.22
C ARG A 54 14.20 8.54 -0.64
N PHE A 55 14.33 9.72 -1.22
CA PHE A 55 13.36 10.23 -2.19
C PHE A 55 13.70 9.73 -3.58
N LYS A 56 12.80 8.97 -4.20
CA LYS A 56 12.96 8.44 -5.57
C LYS A 56 11.65 8.61 -6.32
N GLU A 57 11.69 9.32 -7.45
CA GLU A 57 10.55 9.43 -8.35
C GLU A 57 10.53 8.23 -9.31
N PRO A 58 9.37 7.63 -9.59
CA PRO A 58 9.28 6.51 -10.53
C PRO A 58 9.46 6.98 -11.98
N PHE A 59 9.92 6.09 -12.84
CA PHE A 59 9.97 6.37 -14.27
C PHE A 59 8.56 6.43 -14.88
N PRO A 60 8.33 7.30 -15.89
CA PRO A 60 7.02 7.45 -16.52
C PRO A 60 6.44 6.16 -17.11
N GLU A 61 7.30 5.21 -17.51
CA GLU A 61 6.88 3.90 -18.00
C GLU A 61 6.13 3.08 -16.95
N TYR A 62 6.62 3.07 -15.70
CA TYR A 62 6.00 2.35 -14.59
C TYR A 62 4.70 3.03 -14.13
N VAL A 63 4.67 4.36 -14.17
CA VAL A 63 3.45 5.14 -13.91
C VAL A 63 2.36 4.76 -14.89
N ARG A 64 2.69 4.68 -16.19
CA ARG A 64 1.74 4.24 -17.23
C ARG A 64 1.29 2.80 -17.02
N LEU A 65 2.22 1.89 -16.72
CA LEU A 65 1.91 0.47 -16.50
C LEU A 65 0.91 0.30 -15.35
N VAL A 66 1.19 0.90 -14.19
CA VAL A 66 0.30 0.85 -13.02
C VAL A 66 -1.04 1.51 -13.32
N THR A 67 -1.04 2.65 -14.02
CA THR A 67 -2.27 3.33 -14.44
C THR A 67 -3.15 2.42 -15.28
N GLU A 68 -2.61 1.80 -16.32
CA GLU A 68 -3.37 0.89 -17.19
C GLU A 68 -3.84 -0.36 -16.43
N PHE A 69 -3.02 -0.90 -15.52
CA PHE A 69 -3.43 -2.03 -14.69
C PHE A 69 -4.59 -1.67 -13.74
N SER A 70 -4.52 -0.50 -13.08
CA SER A 70 -5.57 -0.01 -12.18
C SER A 70 -6.92 0.26 -12.89
N LYS A 71 -6.89 0.60 -14.18
CA LYS A 71 -8.12 0.73 -14.99
C LYS A 71 -8.77 -0.63 -15.24
N LYS A 72 -7.97 -1.70 -15.39
CA LYS A 72 -8.46 -3.06 -15.59
C LYS A 72 -9.06 -3.66 -14.32
N THR A 73 -8.49 -3.34 -13.15
CA THR A 73 -9.05 -3.75 -11.85
C THR A 73 -10.26 -2.92 -11.43
N GLY A 74 -10.39 -1.70 -11.96
CA GLY A 74 -11.44 -0.76 -11.63
C GLY A 74 -11.11 0.20 -10.48
N ASP A 75 -9.88 0.14 -9.95
CA ASP A 75 -9.43 0.96 -8.81
C ASP A 75 -9.05 2.39 -9.21
N TYR A 76 -8.70 2.61 -10.49
CA TYR A 76 -8.19 3.90 -10.98
C TYR A 76 -9.01 5.13 -10.52
N PRO A 77 -10.36 5.15 -10.57
CA PRO A 77 -11.14 6.30 -10.15
C PRO A 77 -11.05 6.63 -8.65
N SER A 78 -10.63 5.66 -7.83
CA SER A 78 -10.50 5.79 -6.39
C SER A 78 -9.06 6.05 -5.93
N LEU A 79 -8.07 5.96 -6.83
CA LEU A 79 -6.66 6.21 -6.53
C LEU A 79 -6.30 7.66 -6.81
N SER A 80 -5.54 8.28 -5.90
CA SER A 80 -4.96 9.60 -6.13
C SER A 80 -3.74 9.53 -7.04
N ALA A 81 -3.29 10.70 -7.54
CA ALA A 81 -2.04 10.79 -8.28
C ALA A 81 -0.84 10.30 -7.45
N THR A 82 -0.78 10.67 -6.17
CA THR A 82 0.24 10.23 -5.21
C THR A 82 0.25 8.71 -5.08
N ASP A 83 -0.92 8.07 -4.97
CA ASP A 83 -1.03 6.61 -4.85
C ASP A 83 -0.48 5.89 -6.08
N ILE A 84 -0.79 6.38 -7.28
CA ILE A 84 -0.26 5.82 -8.52
C ILE A 84 1.27 5.94 -8.58
N GLN A 85 1.84 7.06 -8.12
CA GLN A 85 3.30 7.24 -8.07
C GLN A 85 3.95 6.27 -7.07
N VAL A 86 3.37 6.07 -5.89
CA VAL A 86 3.86 5.12 -4.87
C VAL A 86 3.82 3.69 -5.40
N LEU A 87 2.71 3.29 -6.03
CA LEU A 87 2.56 1.98 -6.66
C LEU A 87 3.57 1.79 -7.80
N ALA A 88 3.79 2.81 -8.62
CA ALA A 88 4.76 2.78 -9.71
C ALA A 88 6.20 2.66 -9.21
N LEU A 89 6.55 3.37 -8.13
CA LEU A 89 7.86 3.25 -7.49
C LEU A 89 8.06 1.84 -6.95
N THR A 90 7.03 1.27 -6.34
CA THR A 90 7.08 -0.11 -5.82
C THR A 90 7.32 -1.11 -6.95
N TYR A 91 6.58 -0.99 -8.06
CA TYR A 91 6.77 -1.85 -9.23
C TYR A 91 8.18 -1.68 -9.82
N GLN A 92 8.68 -0.45 -9.91
CA GLN A 92 10.01 -0.18 -10.42
C GLN A 92 11.10 -0.86 -9.58
N LEU A 93 11.02 -0.78 -8.25
CA LEU A 93 11.99 -1.45 -7.37
C LEU A 93 11.91 -2.98 -7.52
N GLU A 94 10.71 -3.55 -7.63
CA GLU A 94 10.55 -4.98 -7.87
C GLU A 94 11.20 -5.41 -9.21
N ALA A 95 10.97 -4.62 -10.26
CA ALA A 95 11.58 -4.86 -11.58
C ALA A 95 13.10 -4.75 -11.56
N GLU A 96 13.66 -3.80 -10.82
CA GLU A 96 15.11 -3.57 -10.69
C GLU A 96 15.84 -4.67 -9.90
N PHE A 97 15.25 -5.15 -8.79
CA PHE A 97 15.95 -6.02 -7.82
C PHE A 97 15.58 -7.50 -7.92
N VAL A 98 14.36 -7.83 -8.34
CA VAL A 98 13.86 -9.22 -8.40
C VAL A 98 13.54 -9.62 -9.83
N GLY A 99 12.98 -8.70 -10.60
CA GLY A 99 12.51 -8.91 -11.96
C GLY A 99 11.00 -9.16 -12.02
N VAL A 100 10.42 -9.02 -13.21
CA VAL A 100 8.96 -8.97 -13.41
C VAL A 100 8.30 -10.30 -13.77
N SER A 101 9.06 -11.40 -13.84
CA SER A 101 8.55 -12.69 -14.35
C SER A 101 7.44 -13.30 -13.50
N HIS A 102 7.39 -12.97 -12.21
CA HIS A 102 6.39 -13.45 -11.26
C HIS A 102 5.17 -12.51 -11.15
N LEU A 103 5.24 -11.33 -11.76
CA LEU A 103 4.16 -10.33 -11.73
C LEU A 103 3.13 -10.65 -12.82
N LYS A 104 1.85 -10.55 -12.45
CA LYS A 104 0.75 -10.77 -13.39
C LYS A 104 0.56 -9.53 -14.27
N GLN A 105 0.38 -9.74 -15.56
CA GLN A 105 0.11 -8.66 -16.53
C GLN A 105 -1.38 -8.34 -16.67
N GLU A 106 -2.24 -9.27 -16.25
CA GLU A 106 -3.69 -9.15 -16.26
C GLU A 106 -4.25 -9.51 -14.89
N PRO A 107 -5.29 -8.80 -14.40
CA PRO A 107 -5.94 -9.14 -13.15
C PRO A 107 -6.73 -10.46 -13.27
N GLU A 108 -6.85 -11.18 -12.16
CA GLU A 108 -7.68 -12.39 -12.11
C GLU A 108 -9.17 -12.06 -12.13
N LYS A 109 -9.96 -12.97 -12.71
CA LYS A 109 -11.41 -12.83 -12.71
C LYS A 109 -11.96 -12.99 -11.29
N VAL A 110 -12.73 -12.01 -10.85
CA VAL A 110 -13.41 -12.04 -9.56
C VAL A 110 -14.39 -13.22 -9.51
N LYS A 111 -14.34 -13.99 -8.42
CA LYS A 111 -15.34 -15.03 -8.13
C LYS A 111 -16.53 -14.36 -7.44
N VAL A 112 -17.69 -14.40 -8.08
CA VAL A 112 -18.93 -13.85 -7.52
C VAL A 112 -19.61 -14.93 -6.67
N SER A 113 -19.88 -14.62 -5.41
CA SER A 113 -20.67 -15.46 -4.50
C SER A 113 -21.74 -14.62 -3.83
N SER A 114 -22.96 -15.13 -3.74
CA SER A 114 -24.05 -14.51 -2.99
C SER A 114 -24.13 -15.07 -1.57
N SER A 115 -24.65 -14.24 -0.65
CA SER A 115 -24.95 -14.63 0.72
C SER A 115 -26.33 -14.10 1.10
N ILE A 116 -27.04 -14.84 1.95
CA ILE A 116 -28.29 -14.38 2.57
C ILE A 116 -28.04 -13.40 3.72
N GLN A 117 -26.77 -13.24 4.12
CA GLN A 117 -26.39 -12.39 5.23
C GLN A 117 -26.58 -10.92 4.89
N HIS A 118 -27.17 -10.17 5.81
CA HIS A 118 -27.38 -8.74 5.63
C HIS A 118 -26.03 -7.99 5.62
N PRO A 119 -25.82 -7.00 4.73
CA PRO A 119 -24.55 -6.24 4.67
C PRO A 119 -24.15 -5.56 5.97
N GLU A 120 -25.13 -5.18 6.79
CA GLU A 120 -24.89 -4.50 8.09
C GLU A 120 -24.68 -5.48 9.26
N THR A 121 -24.59 -6.79 9.01
CA THR A 121 -24.30 -7.75 10.08
C THR A 121 -22.91 -7.43 10.68
N PRO A 122 -22.75 -7.31 12.01
CA PRO A 122 -21.53 -6.82 12.67
C PRO A 122 -20.39 -7.85 12.66
N LEU A 123 -19.98 -8.29 11.47
CA LEU A 123 -18.84 -9.17 11.26
C LEU A 123 -17.52 -8.40 11.43
N HIS A 124 -16.51 -9.04 12.01
CA HIS A 124 -15.17 -8.48 12.20
C HIS A 124 -15.09 -7.23 13.10
N ILE A 125 -16.12 -6.97 13.91
CA ILE A 125 -16.10 -5.90 14.91
C ILE A 125 -15.54 -6.48 16.22
N SER A 126 -14.37 -5.97 16.65
CA SER A 126 -13.79 -6.37 17.93
C SER A 126 -14.76 -6.09 19.09
N GLY A 127 -14.93 -7.06 19.97
CA GLY A 127 -15.84 -6.95 21.13
C GLY A 127 -17.28 -7.43 20.86
N PHE A 128 -17.66 -7.75 19.62
CA PHE A 128 -18.96 -8.34 19.30
C PHE A 128 -18.82 -9.88 19.14
N HIS A 129 -19.44 -10.64 20.04
CA HIS A 129 -19.48 -12.10 19.95
C HIS A 129 -20.66 -12.57 19.11
N LEU A 130 -20.38 -13.20 17.96
CA LEU A 130 -21.39 -13.89 17.15
C LEU A 130 -21.36 -15.38 17.50
N PRO A 131 -22.37 -15.91 18.23
CA PRO A 131 -22.43 -17.34 18.51
C PRO A 131 -22.65 -18.10 17.20
N SER A 132 -21.77 -19.06 16.91
CA SER A 132 -21.98 -20.01 15.81
C SER A 132 -23.23 -20.84 16.10
N LYS A 133 -24.12 -20.95 15.10
CA LYS A 133 -25.34 -21.75 15.19
C LYS A 133 -24.94 -23.20 15.51
N VAL A 134 -25.33 -23.72 16.67
CA VAL A 134 -25.20 -25.15 16.99
C VAL A 134 -26.13 -25.88 16.02
N ILE A 135 -25.56 -26.69 15.13
CA ILE A 135 -26.35 -27.57 14.25
C ILE A 135 -26.72 -28.79 15.10
N PRO A 136 -28.02 -29.07 15.34
CA PRO A 136 -28.46 -30.27 16.05
C PRO A 136 -28.27 -31.54 15.24
#